data_AF-A0A2S3Y5A1-F1
#
_entry.id   AF-A0A2S3Y5A1-F1
#
_cell.length_a   1.000
_cell.length_b   1.000
_cell.length_c   1.000
_cell.angle_alpha   90.00
_cell.angle_beta   90.00
_cell.angle_gamma   90.00
#
_symmetry.space_group_name_H-M   'P 1'
#
loop_
_entity.id
_entity.type
_entity.pdbx_description
1 polymer ?
#
loop_
_entity_poly.entity_id
_entity_poly.type
_entity_poly.pdbx_seq_one_letter_code
_entity_poly.pdbx_strand_id
1 'polypeptide(L)' 'MTLVDLYAARIATGKSPATLRTWIHRGELTRHGYDPRGRALIDLDEVQALIAAKAEPMSA' A
#
# COMPACT_ATOMS: atom_id res chain seq x y z
N MET A 1 -11.10 -5.59 3.39
CA MET A 1 -10.15 -6.27 2.48
C MET A 1 -10.57 -6.03 1.05
N THR A 2 -10.00 -5.00 0.44
CA THR A 2 -10.22 -4.63 -0.96
C THR A 2 -8.89 -4.74 -1.70
N LEU A 3 -8.71 -5.81 -2.48
CA LEU A 3 -7.48 -6.03 -3.22
C LEU A 3 -7.41 -5.16 -4.47
N VAL A 4 -6.37 -4.34 -4.55
CA VAL A 4 -6.13 -3.42 -5.67
C VAL A 4 -4.69 -3.52 -6.13
N ASP A 5 -4.44 -3.17 -7.39
CA ASP A 5 -3.08 -2.99 -7.86
C ASP A 5 -2.49 -1.65 -7.40
N LEU A 6 -1.17 -1.50 -7.54
CA LEU A 6 -0.45 -0.30 -7.08
C LEU A 6 -0.89 1.01 -7.75
N TYR A 7 -1.45 0.97 -8.97
CA TYR A 7 -1.94 2.17 -9.65
C TYR A 7 -3.33 2.56 -9.17
N ALA A 8 -4.21 1.59 -8.95
CA ALA A 8 -5.50 1.83 -8.30
C ALA A 8 -5.31 2.37 -6.87
N ALA A 9 -4.37 1.81 -6.11
CA ALA A 9 -4.00 2.33 -4.79
C ALA A 9 -3.46 3.77 -4.84
N ARG A 10 -2.67 4.13 -5.86
CA ARG A 10 -2.21 5.51 -6.08
C ARG A 10 -3.40 6.45 -6.29
N ILE A 11 -4.38 6.06 -7.11
CA ILE A 11 -5.57 6.89 -7.38
C ILE A 11 -6.36 7.11 -6.08
N ALA A 12 -6.52 6.07 -5.27
CA ALA A 12 -7.29 6.14 -4.02
C ALA A 12 -6.59 6.89 -2.88
N THR A 13 -5.25 6.82 -2.79
CA THR A 13 -4.49 7.28 -1.61
C THR A 13 -3.50 8.41 -1.89
N GLY A 14 -3.24 8.71 -3.16
CA GLY A 14 -2.19 9.64 -3.59
C GLY A 14 -0.76 9.12 -3.41
N LYS A 15 -0.54 7.94 -2.81
CA LYS A 15 0.81 7.39 -2.62
C LYS A 15 1.36 6.82 -3.92
N SER A 16 2.63 7.12 -4.20
CA SER A 16 3.27 6.66 -5.43
C SER A 16 3.43 5.13 -5.43
N PRO A 17 3.32 4.46 -6.60
CA PRO A 17 3.60 3.03 -6.70
C PRO A 17 5.01 2.65 -6.24
N ALA A 18 5.99 3.56 -6.37
CA ALA A 18 7.34 3.34 -5.86
C ALA A 18 7.37 3.27 -4.33
N THR A 19 6.66 4.18 -3.64
CA THR A 19 6.51 4.16 -2.18
C THR A 19 5.85 2.86 -1.71
N LEU A 20 4.76 2.44 -2.37
CA LEU A 20 4.06 1.20 -2.03
C LEU A 20 4.96 -0.03 -2.20
N ARG A 21 5.76 -0.09 -3.28
CA ARG A 21 6.78 -1.16 -3.45
C ARG A 21 7.80 -1.15 -2.34
N THR A 22 8.30 0.02 -1.93
CA THR A 22 9.23 0.12 -0.81
C THR A 22 8.63 -0.42 0.48
N TRP A 23 7.36 -0.12 0.78
CA TRP A 23 6.67 -0.68 1.95
C TRP A 23 6.52 -2.20 1.88
N ILE A 24 6.17 -2.75 0.71
CA ILE A 24 6.16 -4.21 0.49
C ILE A 24 7.54 -4.81 0.73
N HIS A 25 8.60 -4.23 0.15
CA HIS A 25 9.97 -4.73 0.31
C HIS A 25 10.47 -4.65 1.75
N ARG A 26 9.99 -3.70 2.54
CA ARG A 26 10.31 -3.56 3.97
C ARG A 26 9.44 -4.45 4.87
N GLY A 27 8.44 -5.14 4.32
CA GLY A 27 7.48 -5.92 5.10
C GLY A 27 6.47 -5.08 5.88
N GLU A 28 6.32 -3.79 5.54
CA GLU A 28 5.35 -2.88 6.15
C GLU A 28 3.95 -3.02 5.52
N LEU A 29 3.88 -3.56 4.31
CA LEU A 29 2.64 -3.74 3.55
C LEU A 29 2.60 -5.16 2.94
N THR A 30 1.48 -5.84 3.07
CA THR A 30 1.33 -7.21 2.61
C THR A 30 1.02 -7.26 1.12
N ARG A 31 1.79 -8.07 0.38
CA ARG A 31 1.48 -8.40 -1.01
C ARG A 31 0.66 -9.70 -1.06
N HIS A 32 -0.54 -9.61 -1.61
CA HIS A 32 -1.48 -10.75 -1.71
C HIS A 32 -1.34 -11.55 -3.01
N GLY A 33 -0.50 -11.09 -3.94
CA GLY A 33 -0.24 -11.79 -5.19
C GLY A 33 0.02 -10.81 -6.32
N TYR A 34 -0.31 -11.25 -7.53
CA TYR A 34 -0.14 -10.48 -8.76
C TYR A 34 -1.41 -10.53 -9.61
N ASP A 35 -1.71 -9.45 -10.31
CA ASP A 35 -2.74 -9.43 -11.35
C ASP A 35 -2.26 -10.14 -12.63
N PRO A 36 -3.14 -10.38 -13.63
CA PRO A 36 -2.75 -11.00 -14.90
C PRO A 36 -1.68 -10.24 -15.70
N ARG A 37 -1.41 -8.97 -15.36
CA ARG A 37 -0.41 -8.11 -15.98
C ARG A 37 0.88 -8.03 -15.13
N GLY A 38 1.02 -8.85 -14.10
CA GLY A 38 2.19 -8.91 -13.23
C GLY A 38 2.31 -7.76 -12.22
N ARG A 39 1.24 -7.00 -11.96
CA ARG A 39 1.23 -5.94 -10.93
C ARG A 39 0.91 -6.53 -9.56
N ALA A 40 1.65 -6.11 -8.54
CA ALA A 40 1.41 -6.52 -7.16
C ALA A 40 0.01 -6.09 -6.70
N LEU A 41 -0.71 -7.02 -6.06
CA LEU A 41 -1.99 -6.77 -5.40
C LEU A 41 -1.77 -6.56 -3.90
N ILE A 42 -2.39 -5.53 -3.36
CA ILE A 42 -2.31 -5.09 -1.95
C ILE A 42 -3.71 -4.80 -1.41
N ASP A 43 -3.91 -4.90 -0.10
CA ASP A 43 -5.17 -4.49 0.53
C ASP A 43 -5.21 -2.96 0.72
N LEU A 44 -6.23 -2.32 0.15
CA LEU A 44 -6.39 -0.86 0.25
C LEU A 44 -6.56 -0.40 1.71
N ASP A 45 -7.23 -1.20 2.54
CA ASP A 45 -7.48 -0.86 3.95
C ASP A 45 -6.16 -0.84 4.74
N GLU A 46 -5.26 -1.79 4.47
CA GLU A 46 -3.91 -1.87 5.06
C GLU A 46 -3.07 -0.65 4.67
N VAL A 47 -3.15 -0.21 3.41
CA VAL A 47 -2.45 1.01 2.95
C VAL A 47 -2.94 2.23 3.72
N GLN A 48 -4.25 2.41 3.87
CA GLN A 48 -4.82 3.56 4.58
C GLN A 48 -4.42 3.55 6.06
N ALA A 49 -4.48 2.39 6.72
CA ALA A 49 -4.04 2.23 8.10
C ALA A 49 -2.55 2.58 8.27
N LEU A 50 -1.69 2.10 7.36
CA LEU A 50 -0.27 2.41 7.38
C LEU A 50 0.01 3.91 7.14
N ILE A 51 -0.76 4.56 6.25
CA ILE A 51 -0.67 6.02 6.05
C ILE A 51 -1.04 6.76 7.34
N ALA A 52 -2.14 6.39 7.99
CA ALA A 52 -2.57 7.00 9.25
C ALA A 52 -1.50 6.84 10.33
N ALA A 53 -0.99 5.61 10.52
CA ALA A 53 0.06 5.31 11.50
C ALA A 53 1.37 6.09 11.26
N LYS A 54 1.72 6.39 10.00
CA LYS A 54 2.90 7.22 9.65
C LYS A 54 2.64 8.72 9.74
N ALA A 55 1.38 9.14 9.59
CA ALA A 55 0.97 10.53 9.66
C ALA A 55 0.85 11.03 11.10
N GLU A 56 0.80 10.13 12.07
CA GLU A 56 0.80 10.42 13.50
C GLU A 56 2.24 10.41 14.02
N PRO A 57 2.94 11.55 14.13
CA PRO A 57 4.24 11.58 14.75
C PRO A 57 4.03 11.71 16.26
N MET A 58 4.53 10.73 17.01
CA MET A 58 5.18 10.93 18.32
C MET A 58 4.43 11.89 19.28
N SER A 59 3.29 11.45 19.82
CA SER A 59 2.89 11.91 21.16
C SER A 59 3.70 11.13 22.20
N ALA A 60 4.89 11.65 22.52
CA ALA A 60 5.71 11.20 23.64
C ALA A 60 6.33 12.42 24.32
#